data_AF-A0A7C2UFP1-F1
#
_entry.id   AF-A0A7C2UFP1-F1
#
_cell.length_a   1.000
_cell.length_b   1.000
_cell.length_c   1.000
_cell.angle_alpha   90.00
_cell.angle_beta   90.00
_cell.angle_gamma   90.00
#
_symmetry.space_group_name_H-M   'P 1'
#
loop_
_entity.id
_entity.type
_entity.pdbx_description
1 polymer ?
#
loop_
_entity_poly.entity_id
_entity_poly.type
_entity_poly.pdbx_seq_one_letter_code
_entity_poly.pdbx_strand_id
1 'polypeptide(L)'
;MLKHTFLHLRGIGPRTEARFWREGVVTWEDALGHPLPWLAPWHRELLRMELAESCRRLDLADALYFQALLPPAERWRLLAEFLPQAVCLDIETTGLAWGMNVITVIGIYDGCEYRAFVR
;
A
#
# COMPACT_ATOMS: atom_id res chain seq x y z
N MET A 1 -6.30 0.66 -5.12
CA MET A 1 -5.56 1.87 -4.66
C MET A 1 -4.06 1.74 -4.83
N LEU A 2 -3.51 0.58 -4.50
CA LEU A 2 -2.10 0.25 -4.73
C LEU A 2 -1.77 0.25 -6.23
N LYS A 3 -2.64 -0.35 -7.05
CA LYS A 3 -2.51 -0.35 -8.52
C LYS A 3 -2.57 1.04 -9.17
N HIS A 4 -2.92 2.07 -8.40
CA HIS A 4 -3.09 3.45 -8.88
C HIS A 4 -1.95 4.38 -8.41
N THR A 5 -0.91 3.83 -7.79
CA THR A 5 0.30 4.55 -7.45
C THR A 5 1.51 3.94 -8.13
N PHE A 6 2.51 4.78 -8.40
CA PHE A 6 3.78 4.40 -8.99
C PHE A 6 4.96 4.73 -8.07
N LEU A 7 4.69 5.21 -6.84
CA LEU A 7 5.71 5.70 -5.91
C LEU A 7 6.64 4.62 -5.36
N HIS A 8 6.28 3.35 -5.49
CA HIS A 8 7.15 2.23 -5.14
C HIS A 8 8.19 1.90 -6.23
N LEU A 9 8.07 2.49 -7.42
CA LEU A 9 8.97 2.25 -8.56
C LEU A 9 10.20 3.16 -8.50
N ARG A 10 11.34 2.66 -8.99
CA ARG A 10 12.60 3.42 -8.95
C ARG A 10 12.55 4.64 -9.86
N GLY A 11 12.97 5.78 -9.29
CA GLY A 11 13.01 7.06 -10.00
C GLY A 11 11.64 7.72 -10.21
N ILE A 12 10.58 7.23 -9.54
CA ILE A 12 9.25 7.83 -9.60
C ILE A 12 8.94 8.49 -8.25
N GLY A 13 8.88 9.82 -8.27
CA GLY A 13 8.36 10.61 -7.15
C GLY A 13 6.98 11.21 -7.48
N PRO A 14 6.38 11.97 -6.53
CA PRO A 14 5.03 12.52 -6.67
C PRO A 14 4.82 13.36 -7.93
N ARG A 15 5.84 14.11 -8.38
CA ARG A 15 5.78 14.90 -9.62
C ARG A 15 5.67 14.03 -10.87
N THR A 16 6.42 12.93 -10.91
CA THR A 16 6.42 11.97 -12.02
C THR A 16 5.09 11.22 -12.02
N GLU A 17 4.64 10.75 -10.86
CA GLU A 17 3.31 10.12 -10.70
C GLU A 17 2.16 11.03 -11.16
N ALA A 18 2.15 12.29 -10.73
CA ALA A 18 1.15 13.26 -11.19
C ALA A 18 1.21 13.50 -12.71
N ARG A 19 2.35 13.26 -13.36
CA ARG A 19 2.44 13.28 -14.82
C ARG A 19 1.79 12.05 -15.45
N PHE A 20 2.00 10.85 -14.90
CA PHE A 20 1.28 9.65 -15.36
C PHE A 20 -0.23 9.90 -15.37
N TRP A 21 -0.78 10.38 -14.26
CA TRP A 21 -2.21 10.64 -14.13
C TRP A 21 -2.73 11.69 -15.12
N ARG A 22 -1.97 12.77 -15.34
CA ARG A 22 -2.34 13.80 -16.34
C ARG A 22 -2.34 13.27 -17.77
N GLU A 23 -1.55 12.23 -18.07
CA GLU A 23 -1.54 11.56 -19.37
C GLU A 23 -2.56 10.41 -19.45
N GLY A 24 -3.46 10.29 -18.46
CA GLY A 24 -4.50 9.25 -18.43
C GLY A 24 -3.98 7.88 -18.00
N VAL A 25 -2.72 7.80 -17.57
CA VAL A 25 -2.10 6.57 -17.07
C VAL A 25 -2.35 6.49 -15.57
N VAL A 26 -3.46 5.88 -15.16
CA VAL A 26 -3.92 5.88 -13.76
C VAL A 26 -3.76 4.53 -13.08
N THR A 27 -3.53 3.46 -13.84
CA THR A 27 -3.26 2.12 -13.34
C THR A 27 -1.93 1.55 -13.83
N TRP A 28 -1.46 0.49 -13.16
CA TRP A 28 -0.31 -0.30 -13.63
C TRP A 28 -0.55 -0.87 -15.04
N GLU A 29 -1.76 -1.33 -15.32
CA GLU A 29 -2.18 -1.84 -16.62
C GLU A 29 -2.08 -0.75 -17.71
N ASP A 30 -2.55 0.46 -17.41
CA ASP A 30 -2.41 1.59 -18.33
C ASP A 30 -0.93 1.85 -18.63
N ALA A 31 -0.08 1.85 -17.61
CA ALA A 31 1.34 2.13 -17.76
C ALA A 31 2.08 1.06 -18.59
N LEU A 32 1.67 -0.22 -18.47
CA LEU A 32 2.21 -1.30 -19.28
C LEU A 32 1.81 -1.17 -20.77
N GLY A 33 0.60 -0.68 -21.05
CA GLY A 33 0.09 -0.46 -22.40
C GLY A 33 0.48 0.89 -23.03
N HIS A 34 0.88 1.87 -22.23
CA HIS A 34 1.15 3.24 -22.70
C HIS A 34 2.60 3.41 -23.22
N PRO A 35 2.82 4.17 -24.31
CA PRO A 35 4.15 4.37 -24.88
C PRO A 35 5.07 5.23 -24.01
N LEU A 36 4.51 6.08 -23.12
CA LEU A 36 5.24 6.95 -22.18
C LEU A 36 6.42 7.70 -22.85
N PRO A 37 6.17 8.50 -23.91
CA PRO A 37 7.22 9.03 -24.78
C PRO A 37 8.21 9.96 -24.06
N TRP A 38 7.79 10.53 -22.94
CA TRP A 38 8.57 11.45 -22.12
C TRP A 38 9.55 10.78 -21.15
N LEU A 39 9.45 9.48 -20.96
CA LEU A 39 10.46 8.71 -20.25
C LEU A 39 11.61 8.36 -21.20
N ALA A 40 12.82 8.25 -20.68
CA ALA A 40 13.92 7.70 -21.45
C ALA A 40 13.64 6.20 -21.77
N PRO A 41 14.12 5.67 -22.90
CA PRO A 41 13.90 4.26 -23.27
C PRO A 41 14.29 3.27 -22.17
N TRP A 42 15.43 3.49 -21.52
CA TRP A 42 15.91 2.65 -20.41
C TRP A 42 14.98 2.71 -19.19
N HIS A 43 14.40 3.89 -18.91
CA HIS A 43 13.52 4.06 -17.75
C HIS A 43 12.15 3.42 -18.00
N ARG A 44 11.68 3.41 -19.25
CA ARG A 44 10.49 2.65 -19.64
C ARG A 44 10.68 1.15 -19.46
N GLU A 45 11.84 0.62 -19.84
CA GLU A 45 12.13 -0.80 -19.69
C GLU A 45 12.20 -1.21 -18.22
N LEU A 46 12.91 -0.41 -17.41
CA LEU A 46 12.96 -0.60 -15.95
C LEU A 46 11.55 -0.58 -15.35
N LEU A 47 10.74 0.42 -15.72
CA LEU A 47 9.36 0.55 -15.24
C LEU A 47 8.53 -0.69 -15.58
N ARG A 48 8.60 -1.21 -16.82
CA ARG A 48 7.84 -2.40 -17.23
C ARG A 48 8.25 -3.63 -16.44
N MET A 49 9.56 -3.82 -16.23
CA MET A 49 10.08 -4.91 -15.40
C MET A 49 9.61 -4.80 -13.94
N GLU A 50 9.66 -3.61 -13.35
CA GLU A 50 9.21 -3.39 -11.97
C GLU A 50 7.71 -3.49 -11.79
N LEU A 51 6.91 -3.09 -12.79
CA LEU A 51 5.47 -3.31 -12.79
C LEU A 51 5.10 -4.78 -12.93
N ALA A 52 5.78 -5.52 -13.81
CA ALA A 52 5.59 -6.97 -13.90
C ALA A 52 5.90 -7.67 -12.57
N GLU A 53 6.98 -7.25 -11.89
CA GLU A 53 7.30 -7.70 -10.54
C GLU A 53 6.22 -7.32 -9.52
N SER A 54 5.72 -6.09 -9.59
CA SER A 54 4.65 -5.60 -8.71
C SER A 54 3.37 -6.42 -8.86
N CYS A 55 2.97 -6.74 -10.09
CA CYS A 55 1.82 -7.63 -10.34
C CYS A 55 2.04 -9.00 -9.70
N ARG A 56 3.21 -9.62 -9.92
CA ARG A 56 3.55 -10.91 -9.33
C ARG A 56 3.55 -10.89 -7.80
N ARG A 57 4.06 -9.82 -7.18
CA ARG A 57 4.10 -9.66 -5.72
C ARG A 57 2.72 -9.45 -5.13
N LEU A 58 1.84 -8.74 -5.86
CA LEU A 58 0.44 -8.59 -5.50
C LEU A 58 -0.29 -9.94 -5.56
N ASP A 59 -0.07 -10.75 -6.61
CA ASP A 59 -0.69 -12.08 -6.75
C ASP A 59 -0.26 -13.05 -5.64
N LEU A 60 0.98 -12.90 -5.14
CA LEU A 60 1.51 -13.64 -3.99
C LEU A 60 1.08 -13.07 -2.63
N ALA A 61 0.30 -11.99 -2.64
CA ALA A 61 -0.09 -11.23 -1.46
C ALA A 61 1.08 -10.78 -0.57
N ASP A 62 2.20 -10.38 -1.17
CA ASP A 62 3.40 -9.95 -0.45
C ASP A 62 3.32 -8.47 -0.03
N ALA A 63 2.60 -8.19 1.05
CA ALA A 63 2.45 -6.83 1.58
C ALA A 63 3.78 -6.20 2.03
N LEU A 64 4.73 -7.03 2.52
CA LEU A 64 6.02 -6.58 3.03
C LEU A 64 6.90 -6.01 1.91
N TYR A 65 6.85 -6.60 0.72
CA TYR A 65 7.49 -6.06 -0.47
C TYR A 65 7.10 -4.60 -0.72
N PHE A 66 5.80 -4.30 -0.72
CA PHE A 66 5.32 -2.94 -0.96
C PHE A 66 5.56 -2.00 0.24
N GLN A 67 5.46 -2.51 1.47
CA GLN A 67 5.76 -1.73 2.68
C GLN A 67 7.20 -1.20 2.68
N ALA A 68 8.15 -2.01 2.20
CA ALA A 68 9.56 -1.66 2.10
C ALA A 68 9.84 -0.59 1.02
N LEU A 69 9.04 -0.55 -0.05
CA LEU A 69 9.25 0.32 -1.19
C LEU A 69 8.43 1.63 -1.12
N LEU A 70 7.22 1.58 -0.56
CA LEU A 70 6.36 2.76 -0.45
C LEU A 70 6.87 3.74 0.61
N PRO A 71 6.78 5.05 0.34
CA PRO A 71 6.96 6.07 1.36
C PRO A 71 6.02 5.81 2.55
N PRO A 72 6.45 6.05 3.80
CA PRO A 72 5.61 5.79 4.99
C PRO A 72 4.22 6.42 4.91
N ALA A 73 4.12 7.65 4.38
CA ALA A 73 2.87 8.38 4.21
C ALA A 73 1.92 7.78 3.16
N GLU A 74 2.38 6.82 2.34
CA GLU A 74 1.60 6.20 1.25
C GLU A 74 1.25 4.74 1.54
N ARG A 75 1.74 4.17 2.66
CA ARG A 75 1.52 2.77 3.03
C ARG A 75 0.05 2.44 3.31
N TRP A 76 -0.79 3.43 3.61
CA TRP A 76 -2.23 3.25 3.75
C TRP A 76 -2.89 2.66 2.49
N ARG A 77 -2.27 2.85 1.30
CA ARG A 77 -2.76 2.28 0.03
C ARG A 77 -2.74 0.75 -0.01
N LEU A 78 -1.97 0.11 0.87
CA LEU A 78 -1.93 -1.34 1.02
C LEU A 78 -3.26 -1.89 1.53
N LEU A 79 -3.95 -1.14 2.39
CA LEU A 79 -5.10 -1.64 3.14
C LEU A 79 -6.15 -2.28 2.23
N ALA A 80 -6.49 -1.66 1.11
CA ALA A 80 -7.53 -2.16 0.21
C ALA A 80 -7.22 -3.53 -0.40
N GLU A 81 -5.96 -3.79 -0.79
CA GLU A 81 -5.58 -5.05 -1.43
C GLU A 81 -5.30 -6.16 -0.40
N PHE A 82 -4.87 -5.78 0.80
CA PHE A 82 -4.44 -6.71 1.84
C PHE A 82 -5.44 -6.85 3.00
N LEU A 83 -6.61 -6.21 2.90
CA LEU A 83 -7.67 -6.29 3.92
C LEU A 83 -8.02 -7.74 4.28
N PRO A 84 -8.13 -8.70 3.34
CA PRO A 84 -8.44 -10.10 3.67
C PRO A 84 -7.39 -10.80 4.54
N GLN A 85 -6.20 -10.22 4.71
CA GLN A 85 -5.11 -10.74 5.53
C GLN A 85 -4.75 -9.78 6.68
N ALA A 86 -5.58 -8.77 6.91
CA ALA A 86 -5.38 -7.76 7.94
C ALA A 86 -6.50 -7.83 8.97
N VAL A 87 -6.24 -7.27 10.14
CA VAL A 87 -7.26 -7.02 11.16
C VAL A 87 -7.21 -5.56 11.57
N CYS A 88 -8.37 -4.98 11.85
CA CYS A 88 -8.47 -3.74 12.59
C CYS A 88 -8.30 -4.08 14.08
N LEU A 89 -7.28 -3.48 14.69
CA LEU A 89 -6.97 -3.65 16.11
C LEU A 89 -7.41 -2.38 16.86
N ASP A 90 -8.19 -2.58 17.90
CA ASP A 90 -8.66 -1.54 18.81
C ASP A 90 -8.19 -1.86 20.23
N ILE A 91 -7.58 -0.89 20.92
CA ILE A 91 -7.02 -1.09 22.27
C ILE A 91 -7.52 0.03 23.16
N GLU A 92 -8.29 -0.35 24.17
CA GLU A 92 -8.75 0.55 25.22
C GLU A 92 -7.95 0.32 26.51
N THR A 93 -7.74 1.41 27.24
CA THR A 93 -7.02 1.39 28.51
C THR A 93 -7.82 2.09 29.59
N THR A 94 -7.43 1.93 30.85
CA THR A 94 -8.06 2.66 31.97
C THR A 94 -7.91 4.18 31.92
N GLY A 95 -7.01 4.72 31.08
CA GLY A 95 -6.80 6.17 30.95
C GLY A 95 -6.22 6.84 32.21
N LEU A 96 -5.59 6.06 33.09
CA LEU A 96 -4.83 6.50 34.27
C LEU A 96 -3.46 7.10 33.87
N ALA A 97 -2.66 7.50 34.87
CA ALA A 97 -1.35 8.08 34.60
C ALA A 97 -0.36 7.08 33.96
N TRP A 98 0.69 7.62 33.35
CA TRP A 98 1.75 6.84 32.71
C TRP A 98 2.36 5.82 33.68
N GLY A 99 2.45 4.55 33.27
CA GLY A 99 2.90 3.44 34.11
C GLY A 99 1.84 2.82 35.03
N MET A 100 0.65 3.41 35.15
CA MET A 100 -0.49 2.87 35.90
C MET A 100 -1.66 2.41 35.01
N ASN A 101 -1.50 2.54 33.70
CA ASN A 101 -2.50 2.09 32.73
C ASN A 101 -2.49 0.57 32.59
N VAL A 102 -3.69 -0.01 32.58
CA VAL A 102 -3.90 -1.39 32.20
C VAL A 102 -4.80 -1.44 30.97
N ILE A 103 -4.53 -2.40 30.09
CA ILE A 103 -5.39 -2.72 28.96
C ILE A 103 -6.69 -3.29 29.50
N THR A 104 -7.82 -2.72 29.11
CA THR A 104 -9.17 -3.15 29.52
C THR A 104 -9.86 -3.94 28.42
N VAL A 105 -9.67 -3.53 27.17
CA VAL A 105 -10.25 -4.19 26.00
C VAL A 105 -9.21 -4.29 24.89
N ILE A 106 -9.17 -5.45 24.25
CA ILE A 106 -8.56 -5.63 22.93
C ILE A 106 -9.68 -6.06 21.98
N GLY A 107 -10.03 -5.20 21.03
CA GLY A 107 -10.95 -5.49 19.93
C GLY A 107 -10.20 -5.90 18.67
N ILE A 108 -10.65 -6.97 18.02
CA ILE A 108 -10.12 -7.42 16.73
C ILE A 108 -11.28 -7.56 15.77
N TYR A 109 -11.21 -6.90 14.62
CA TYR A 109 -12.15 -7.06 13.51
C TYR A 109 -11.41 -7.51 12.25
N ASP A 110 -11.79 -8.65 11.68
CA ASP A 110 -11.14 -9.24 10.50
C ASP A 110 -11.82 -8.89 9.16
N GLY A 111 -12.81 -7.99 9.19
CA GLY A 111 -13.65 -7.66 8.04
C GLY A 111 -14.97 -8.42 7.97
N CYS A 112 -15.14 -9.45 8.82
CA CYS A 112 -16.35 -10.27 8.91
C CYS A 112 -16.87 -10.37 10.35
N GLU A 113 -15.99 -10.74 11.28
CA GLU A 113 -16.30 -10.96 12.68
C GLU A 113 -15.54 -9.98 13.57
N TYR A 114 -16.21 -9.54 14.64
CA TYR A 114 -15.58 -8.79 15.73
C TYR A 114 -15.40 -9.71 16.95
N ARG A 115 -14.21 -9.68 17.54
CA ARG A 115 -13.88 -10.38 18.79
C ARG A 115 -13.30 -9.39 19.78
N ALA A 116 -13.85 -9.39 20.99
CA ALA A 116 -13.35 -8.59 22.10
C ALA A 116 -12.76 -9.49 23.19
N PHE A 117 -11.58 -9.12 23.68
CA PHE A 117 -10.95 -9.68 24.86
C PHE A 117 -11.04 -8.64 25.97
N VAL A 118 -11.85 -8.93 26.99
CA VAL A 118 -12.15 -8.01 28.10
C VAL A 118 -11.59 -8.58 29.39
N ARG A 119 -11.04 -7.72 30.25
CA ARG A 119 -10.55 -8.04 31.59
C ARG A 119 -11.33 -7.30 32.66
#